data_AF-A0A531KP24-F1
#
_entry.id   AF-A0A531KP24-F1
#
_cell.length_a   1.000
_cell.length_b   1.000
_cell.length_c   1.000
_cell.angle_alpha   90.00
_cell.angle_beta   90.00
_cell.angle_gamma   90.00
#
_symmetry.space_group_name_H-M   'P 1'
#
loop_
_entity.id
_entity.type
_entity.pdbx_description
1 polymer ?
#
loop_
_entity_poly.entity_id
_entity_poly.type
_entity_poly.pdbx_seq_one_letter_code
_entity_poly.pdbx_strand_id
1 'polypeptide(L)' 'EHNHGRIAKTMMRATEKSITGLEFADNLFCSKTHREARRRIKAVYAEYEARQNAFDAREHRDGGHVEHLIRALLRKQ' A
#
# COMPACT_ATOMS: atom_id res chain seq x y z
N GLU A 1 -8.28 9.37 8.97
CA GLU A 1 -7.65 8.76 7.78
C GLU A 1 -6.38 9.47 7.29
N HIS A 2 -5.34 9.52 8.12
CA HIS A 2 -4.04 10.10 7.74
C HIS A 2 -2.97 9.04 7.49
N ASN A 3 -3.02 7.90 8.19
CA ASN A 3 -1.99 6.89 8.10
C ASN A 3 -2.01 6.14 6.76
N HIS A 4 -3.16 5.59 6.38
CA HIS A 4 -3.36 4.93 5.08
C HIS A 4 -3.09 5.87 3.91
N GLY A 5 -3.59 7.11 3.98
CA GLY A 5 -3.29 8.13 2.96
C GLY A 5 -1.80 8.43 2.81
N ARG A 6 -1.03 8.46 3.91
CA ARG A 6 0.43 8.60 3.86
C ARG A 6 1.10 7.37 3.25
N ILE A 7 0.68 6.17 3.63
CA ILE A 7 1.19 4.91 3.08
C ILE A 7 0.94 4.86 1.56
N ALA A 8 -0.27 5.18 1.11
CA ALA A 8 -0.63 5.23 -0.31
C ALA A 8 0.24 6.24 -1.09
N LYS A 9 0.46 7.45 -0.56
CA LYS A 9 1.35 8.44 -1.19
C LYS A 9 2.78 7.91 -1.35
N THR A 10 3.30 7.24 -0.32
CA THR A 10 4.64 6.65 -0.39
C THR A 10 4.68 5.46 -1.36
N MET A 11 3.64 4.63 -1.42
CA MET A 11 3.49 3.54 -2.38
C MET A 11 3.58 4.04 -3.82
N MET A 12 2.86 5.13 -4.14
CA MET A 12 2.87 5.73 -5.49
C MET A 12 4.26 6.25 -5.87
N ARG A 13 4.93 6.96 -4.97
CA ARG A 13 6.31 7.44 -5.21
C ARG A 13 7.30 6.28 -5.41
N ALA A 14 7.18 5.22 -4.62
CA ALA A 14 8.01 4.03 -4.76
C ALA A 14 7.75 3.32 -6.09
N THR A 15 6.48 3.24 -6.50
CA THR A 15 6.07 2.65 -7.77
C THR A 15 6.66 3.42 -8.94
N GLU A 16 6.45 4.73 -8.98
CA GLU A 16 7.01 5.64 -9.99
C GLU A 16 8.52 5.44 -10.11
N LYS A 17 9.26 5.58 -8.99
CA LYS A 17 10.71 5.38 -8.96
C LYS A 17 11.14 4.02 -9.50
N SER A 18 10.35 2.96 -9.26
CA SER A 18 10.69 1.60 -9.69
C SER A 18 10.55 1.37 -11.20
N ILE A 19 9.75 2.17 -11.89
CA ILE A 19 9.46 1.97 -13.33
C ILE A 19 10.00 3.10 -14.22
N THR A 20 10.36 4.26 -13.66
CA THR A 20 10.97 5.36 -14.42
C THR A 20 12.25 4.90 -15.10
N GLY A 21 12.34 5.13 -16.41
CA GLY A 21 13.48 4.73 -17.24
C GLY A 21 13.57 3.22 -17.53
N LEU A 22 12.52 2.45 -17.25
CA LEU A 22 12.52 1.01 -17.56
C LEU A 22 12.46 0.77 -19.06
N GLU A 23 13.57 0.31 -19.62
CA GLU A 23 13.71 -0.07 -21.02
C GLU A 23 14.43 -1.40 -21.18
N PHE A 24 14.20 -2.07 -22.31
CA PHE A 24 14.89 -3.29 -22.71
C PHE A 24 15.19 -3.22 -24.21
N ALA A 25 16.42 -3.59 -24.58
CA ALA A 25 16.78 -3.78 -25.98
C ALA A 25 15.96 -4.91 -26.63
N ASP A 26 15.76 -4.80 -27.96
CA ASP A 26 15.08 -5.80 -28.79
C ASP A 26 13.73 -6.26 -28.22
N ASN A 27 12.94 -5.29 -27.74
CA ASN A 27 11.67 -5.55 -27.08
C ASN A 27 10.48 -5.35 -28.03
N LEU A 28 10.23 -6.36 -28.87
CA LEU A 28 9.07 -6.40 -29.76
C LEU A 28 7.76 -6.17 -28.96
N PHE A 29 6.96 -5.22 -29.44
CA PHE A 29 5.69 -4.81 -28.85
C PHE A 29 5.76 -4.42 -27.36
N CYS A 30 6.94 -3.99 -26.88
CA CYS A 30 7.17 -3.61 -25.50
C CYS A 30 6.87 -4.72 -24.46
N SER A 31 6.71 -5.98 -24.87
CA SER A 31 6.19 -7.06 -24.03
C SER A 31 7.03 -7.33 -22.77
N LYS A 32 8.36 -7.30 -22.88
CA LYS A 32 9.27 -7.48 -21.73
C LYS A 32 9.17 -6.32 -20.74
N THR A 33 9.25 -5.08 -21.23
CA THR A 33 9.02 -3.86 -20.44
C THR A 33 7.68 -3.89 -19.71
N HIS A 34 6.58 -4.25 -20.37
CA HIS A 34 5.26 -4.35 -19.71
C HIS A 34 5.22 -5.42 -18.64
N ARG A 35 5.79 -6.61 -18.90
CA ARG A 35 5.85 -7.69 -17.92
C ARG A 35 6.64 -7.27 -16.69
N GLU A 36 7.78 -6.64 -16.89
CA GLU A 36 8.65 -6.19 -15.80
C GLU A 36 8.03 -5.03 -15.01
N ALA A 37 7.44 -4.04 -15.68
CA ALA A 37 6.70 -2.97 -15.01
C ALA A 37 5.59 -3.54 -14.13
N ARG A 38 4.77 -4.47 -14.65
CA ARG A 38 3.71 -5.13 -13.87
C ARG A 38 4.29 -5.90 -12.67
N ARG A 39 5.43 -6.58 -12.83
CA ARG A 39 6.09 -7.30 -11.74
C ARG A 39 6.51 -6.34 -10.63
N ARG A 40 7.17 -5.22 -10.97
CA ARG A 40 7.61 -4.20 -10.01
C ARG A 40 6.43 -3.54 -9.30
N ILE A 41 5.40 -3.14 -10.04
CA ILE A 41 4.17 -2.55 -9.48
C ILE A 41 3.52 -3.51 -8.48
N LYS A 42 3.36 -4.79 -8.82
CA LYS A 42 2.78 -5.80 -7.91
C LYS A 42 3.61 -5.98 -6.64
N ALA A 43 4.94 -5.99 -6.76
CA ALA A 43 5.82 -6.12 -5.60
C ALA A 43 5.70 -4.91 -4.66
N VAL A 44 5.71 -3.69 -5.20
CA VAL A 44 5.52 -2.47 -4.40
C VAL A 44 4.13 -2.46 -3.76
N TYR A 45 3.08 -2.81 -4.51
CA TYR A 45 1.74 -2.90 -3.96
C TYR A 45 1.66 -3.87 -2.78
N ALA A 46 2.16 -5.09 -2.93
CA ALA A 46 2.13 -6.10 -1.87
C ALA A 46 2.86 -5.66 -0.60
N GLU A 47 4.00 -4.99 -0.73
CA GLU A 47 4.74 -4.44 0.40
C GLU A 47 3.93 -3.40 1.17
N TYR A 48 3.32 -2.47 0.46
CA TYR A 48 2.59 -1.38 1.11
C TYR A 48 1.22 -1.82 1.64
N GLU A 49 0.59 -2.77 0.97
CA GLU A 49 -0.63 -3.44 1.47
C GLU A 49 -0.36 -4.15 2.80
N ALA A 50 0.77 -4.86 2.91
CA ALA A 50 1.17 -5.47 4.18
C ALA A 50 1.34 -4.44 5.31
N ARG A 51 1.81 -3.21 4.99
CA ARG A 51 1.92 -2.12 5.97
C ARG A 51 0.55 -1.59 6.41
N GLN A 52 -0.42 -1.50 5.49
CA GLN A 52 -1.80 -1.13 5.80
C GLN A 52 -2.43 -2.17 6.73
N ASN A 53 -2.37 -3.44 6.34
CA ASN A 53 -2.90 -4.56 7.12
C ASN A 53 -2.28 -4.65 8.52
N ALA A 54 -0.97 -4.44 8.64
CA ALA A 54 -0.31 -4.42 9.95
C ALA A 54 -0.78 -3.24 10.82
N PHE A 55 -1.10 -2.09 10.23
CA PHE A 55 -1.69 -0.97 10.96
C PHE A 55 -3.11 -1.30 11.41
N ASP A 56 -3.96 -1.78 10.50
CA ASP A 56 -5.34 -2.14 10.82
C ASP A 56 -5.41 -3.21 11.90
N ALA A 57 -4.55 -4.22 11.85
CA ALA A 57 -4.46 -5.25 12.88
C ALA A 57 -4.15 -4.66 14.28
N ARG A 58 -3.34 -3.60 14.37
CA ARG A 58 -3.06 -2.93 15.66
C ARG A 58 -4.22 -2.05 16.12
N GLU A 59 -4.90 -1.39 15.20
CA GLU A 59 -6.05 -0.52 15.51
C GLU A 59 -7.27 -1.35 15.97
N HIS A 60 -7.46 -2.53 15.39
CA HIS A 60 -8.62 -3.40 15.60
C HIS A 60 -8.41 -4.55 16.58
N ARG A 61 -7.20 -4.73 17.14
CA ARG A 61 -6.97 -5.76 18.18
C ARG A 61 -7.89 -5.54 19.38
N ASP A 62 -8.09 -6.58 20.17
CA ASP A 62 -8.79 -6.47 21.46
C ASP A 62 -8.11 -5.43 22.37
N GLY A 63 -8.89 -4.53 22.95
CA GLY A 63 -8.42 -3.35 23.68
C GLY A 63 -7.76 -2.29 22.80
N GLY A 64 -7.87 -2.41 21.47
CA GLY A 64 -7.32 -1.51 20.47
C GLY A 64 -8.03 -0.17 20.40
N HIS A 65 -7.50 0.71 19.54
CA HIS A 65 -8.00 2.07 19.42
C HIS A 65 -9.46 2.11 18.95
N VAL A 66 -9.82 1.28 17.98
CA VAL A 66 -11.19 1.21 17.45
C VAL A 66 -12.17 0.78 18.53
N GLU A 67 -11.84 -0.25 19.32
CA GLU A 67 -12.70 -0.69 20.42
C GLU A 67 -12.85 0.41 21.48
N HIS A 68 -11.77 1.13 21.81
CA HIS A 68 -11.83 2.25 22.73
C HIS A 68 -12.78 3.35 22.24
N LEU A 69 -12.72 3.71 20.95
CA LEU A 69 -13.63 4.68 20.35
C LEU A 69 -15.10 4.22 20.42
N ILE A 70 -15.37 2.95 20.12
CA ILE A 70 -16.72 2.36 20.22
C ILE A 70 -17.23 2.44 21.67
N ARG A 71 -16.42 2.02 22.64
CA ARG A 71 -16.78 2.08 24.08
C ARG A 71 -17.04 3.51 24.54
N ALA A 72 -16.24 4.48 24.07
CA ALA A 72 -16.44 5.88 24.39
C ALA A 72 -17.74 6.44 23.77
N LEU A 73 -18.10 6.01 22.56
CA LEU A 73 -19.35 6.40 21.91
C LEU A 73 -20.57 5.84 22.65
N LEU A 74 -20.52 4.57 23.07
CA LEU A 74 -21.61 3.93 23.82
C LEU A 74 -21.84 4.57 25.20
N ARG A 75 -20.80 5.13 25.84
CA ARG A 75 -20.93 5.83 27.13
C ARG A 75 -21.51 7.25 27.01
N LYS A 76 -21.57 7.81 25.80
CA LYS A 76 -22.09 9.16 25.55
C LYS A 76 -23.57 9.17 25.13
N GLN A 77 -24.16 8.02 24.86
CA GLN A 77 -25.60 7.85 24.59
C GLN A 77 -26.35 7.50 25.88
#